data_AF-A0A554M3I3-F1
#
_entry.id   AF-A0A554M3I3-F1
#
_cell.length_a   1.000
_cell.length_b   1.000
_cell.length_c   1.000
_cell.angle_alpha   90.00
_cell.angle_beta   90.00
_cell.angle_gamma   90.00
#
_symmetry.space_group_name_H-M   'P 1'
#
loop_
_entity.id
_entity.type
_entity.pdbx_description
1 polymer ?
#
loop_
_entity_poly.entity_id
_entity_poly.type
_entity_poly.pdbx_seq_one_letter_code
_entity_poly.pdbx_strand_id
1 'polypeptide(L)'
;MIWILENFSCIITTNHYNAATSPKFFPRFRRAVRKSCGVLCVIYSTPVSMPIPAQKSAATDSFDAISLSVASPEDILGWSRGEITKPETVNYRTQRAEPDGLFCERIFGPTKNFQCFCGKYKGVRYAGVVCEKCGVEVTRSIVRRERMGHINLAVPVTHIWFLRSSPSRLGLLLDLPIKTLEQIVYFAAYIVITVDQDAKVLGVNELNESFE
;
A
#
# COMPACT_ATOMS: atom_id res chain seq x y z
N MET A 1 -21.40 -12.93 27.81
CA MET A 1 -21.12 -13.29 29.21
C MET A 1 -19.80 -14.07 29.20
N ILE A 2 -18.87 -13.74 30.10
CA ILE A 2 -17.41 -14.00 30.07
C ILE A 2 -16.68 -12.80 29.43
N TRP A 3 -16.64 -11.67 30.13
CA TRP A 3 -15.67 -11.25 31.17
C TRP A 3 -14.29 -10.91 30.60
N ILE A 4 -14.14 -9.58 30.51
CA ILE A 4 -12.94 -8.78 30.36
C ILE A 4 -12.11 -8.93 31.65
N LEU A 5 -10.84 -9.30 31.50
CA LEU A 5 -9.72 -9.02 32.42
C LEU A 5 -8.56 -8.66 31.50
N GLU A 6 -8.29 -7.37 31.30
CA GLU A 6 -7.33 -6.56 32.05
C GLU A 6 -5.88 -7.08 32.02
N ASN A 7 -5.05 -6.24 31.38
CA ASN A 7 -3.65 -5.94 31.72
C ASN A 7 -2.59 -7.02 31.53
N PHE A 8 -2.03 -7.06 30.31
CA PHE A 8 -0.57 -7.12 30.14
C PHE A 8 -0.14 -6.15 29.04
N SER A 9 0.49 -5.05 29.47
CA SER A 9 1.30 -4.22 28.60
C SER A 9 2.53 -5.02 28.15
N CYS A 10 2.77 -5.12 26.85
CA CYS A 10 4.13 -5.29 26.36
C CYS A 10 4.37 -4.27 25.24
N ILE A 11 5.05 -3.23 25.69
CA ILE A 11 5.66 -2.14 24.95
C ILE A 11 6.58 -2.73 23.88
N ILE A 12 6.36 -2.43 22.61
CA ILE A 12 7.36 -2.58 21.56
C ILE A 12 7.83 -1.16 21.20
N THR A 13 9.01 -0.78 21.70
CA THR A 13 9.72 0.42 21.25
C THR A 13 11.12 0.05 20.79
N THR A 14 11.55 0.70 19.70
CA THR A 14 12.92 0.86 19.18
C THR A 14 13.53 -0.40 18.52
N ASN A 15 14.28 -0.36 17.41
CA ASN A 15 15.21 0.62 16.83
C ASN A 15 15.26 0.42 15.29
N HIS A 16 15.24 1.49 14.49
CA HIS A 16 16.43 2.17 13.96
C HIS A 16 17.52 1.24 13.39
N TYR A 17 17.59 1.13 12.05
CA TYR A 17 18.84 0.84 11.34
C TYR A 17 18.94 1.69 10.07
N ASN A 18 19.71 2.77 10.16
CA ASN A 18 20.35 3.44 9.04
C ASN A 18 21.59 2.64 8.64
N ALA A 19 21.81 2.41 7.35
CA ALA A 19 23.11 1.97 6.84
C ALA A 19 23.45 2.77 5.58
N ALA A 20 24.33 3.76 5.76
CA ALA A 20 25.03 4.46 4.70
C ALA A 20 26.34 3.72 4.40
N THR A 21 26.63 3.46 3.12
CA THR A 21 28.00 3.19 2.65
C THR A 21 28.13 3.56 1.17
N SER A 22 28.92 4.60 0.91
CA SER A 22 29.73 4.78 -0.31
C SER A 22 31.15 4.28 0.01
N PRO A 23 32.05 3.92 -0.95
CA PRO A 23 32.79 4.94 -1.72
C PRO A 23 33.43 4.55 -3.11
N LYS A 24 33.57 5.59 -3.97
CA LYS A 24 34.76 6.06 -4.76
C LYS A 24 35.48 5.23 -5.88
N PHE A 25 35.75 5.98 -6.99
CA PHE A 25 36.96 6.06 -7.86
C PHE A 25 37.25 4.90 -8.87
N PHE A 26 37.74 5.01 -10.13
CA PHE A 26 38.31 6.01 -11.11
C PHE A 26 38.45 5.24 -12.50
N PRO A 27 39.05 5.70 -13.65
CA PRO A 27 39.03 6.97 -14.42
C PRO A 27 39.03 6.89 -16.00
N ARG A 28 38.85 8.08 -16.63
CA ARG A 28 39.55 8.73 -17.81
C ARG A 28 39.44 8.25 -19.29
N PHE A 29 39.35 9.29 -20.17
CA PHE A 29 39.84 9.56 -21.57
C PHE A 29 38.68 9.89 -22.55
N ARG A 30 38.61 10.97 -23.37
CA ARG A 30 39.55 11.95 -23.98
C ARG A 30 38.92 13.34 -24.20
N ARG A 31 39.81 14.34 -24.30
CA ARG A 31 39.61 15.72 -24.80
C ARG A 31 39.23 15.80 -26.28
N ALA A 32 38.51 16.86 -26.66
CA ALA A 32 38.82 17.65 -27.85
C ALA A 32 38.38 19.12 -27.65
N VAL A 33 39.20 20.04 -28.19
CA VAL A 33 39.19 21.49 -27.99
C VAL A 33 38.98 22.17 -29.34
N ARG A 34 38.24 23.29 -29.39
CA ARG A 34 38.44 24.54 -30.18
C ARG A 34 37.06 25.18 -30.49
N LYS A 35 36.74 26.38 -29.97
CA LYS A 35 37.16 27.76 -30.31
C LYS A 35 36.26 28.42 -31.38
N SER A 36 35.55 29.45 -30.92
CA SER A 36 35.30 30.78 -31.51
C SER A 36 34.72 30.95 -32.92
N CYS A 37 33.60 31.70 -32.97
CA CYS A 37 33.13 32.70 -33.95
C CYS A 37 31.59 32.60 -33.94
N GLY A 38 30.78 33.62 -33.64
CA GLY A 38 30.86 35.02 -34.02
C GLY A 38 29.74 35.27 -35.04
N VAL A 39 28.78 36.15 -34.67
CA VAL A 39 27.85 36.88 -35.59
C VAL A 39 26.67 36.01 -36.09
N LEU A 40 25.39 36.39 -36.14
CA LEU A 40 24.64 37.64 -36.09
C LEU A 40 23.25 37.31 -35.49
N CYS A 41 22.75 38.14 -34.57
CA CYS A 41 21.38 38.08 -34.08
C CYS A 41 20.47 38.77 -35.10
N VAL A 42 19.63 38.02 -35.80
CA VAL A 42 18.51 38.58 -36.58
C VAL A 42 17.23 38.30 -35.82
N ILE A 43 16.73 39.36 -35.19
CA ILE A 43 15.46 39.41 -34.48
C ILE A 43 14.37 39.53 -35.53
N TYR A 44 13.81 38.40 -35.99
CA TYR A 44 12.49 38.42 -36.61
C TYR A 44 11.45 38.06 -35.56
N SER A 45 10.73 39.09 -35.14
CA SER A 45 9.48 39.05 -34.41
C SER A 45 8.46 38.21 -35.18
N THR A 46 8.40 36.91 -34.88
CA THR A 46 7.25 36.08 -35.22
C THR A 46 6.23 36.16 -34.07
N PRO A 47 4.93 36.26 -34.39
CA PRO A 47 3.88 36.30 -33.38
C PRO A 47 3.92 35.00 -32.57
N VAL A 48 3.97 35.14 -31.26
CA VAL A 48 3.90 34.05 -30.28
C VAL A 48 2.57 33.29 -30.49
N SER A 49 2.59 32.25 -31.31
CA SER A 49 1.63 31.18 -31.21
C SER A 49 1.93 30.46 -29.90
N MET A 50 1.03 30.62 -28.91
CA MET A 50 1.10 29.88 -27.66
C MET A 50 1.24 28.38 -27.97
N PRO A 51 2.20 27.66 -27.38
CA PRO A 51 2.19 26.22 -27.45
C PRO A 51 0.93 25.75 -26.72
N ILE A 52 -0.05 25.27 -27.49
CA ILE A 52 -1.13 24.45 -26.97
C ILE A 52 -0.45 23.34 -26.17
N PRO A 53 -0.76 23.15 -24.87
CA PRO A 53 -0.13 22.10 -24.10
C PRO A 53 -0.33 20.79 -24.85
N ALA A 54 0.81 20.23 -25.30
CA ALA A 54 0.84 19.03 -26.10
C ALA A 54 -0.04 17.99 -25.42
N GLN A 55 -1.03 17.50 -26.17
CA GLN A 55 -1.81 16.36 -25.74
C GLN A 55 -0.80 15.26 -25.41
N LYS A 56 -0.81 14.80 -24.15
CA LYS A 56 0.05 13.73 -23.65
C LYS A 56 -0.15 12.53 -24.57
N SER A 57 0.74 12.40 -25.55
CA SER A 57 0.76 11.29 -26.49
C SER A 57 0.91 10.04 -25.65
N ALA A 58 0.06 9.04 -25.92
CA ALA A 58 0.15 7.72 -25.33
C ALA A 58 1.62 7.29 -25.36
N ALA A 59 2.23 7.23 -24.18
CA ALA A 59 3.60 6.77 -24.04
C ALA A 59 3.61 5.32 -24.50
N THR A 60 4.35 5.03 -25.56
CA THR A 60 4.82 3.69 -25.84
C THR A 60 5.67 3.29 -24.63
N ASP A 61 5.17 2.33 -23.87
CA ASP A 61 5.76 1.81 -22.64
C ASP A 61 7.23 1.38 -22.85
N SER A 62 8.17 2.25 -22.50
CA SER A 62 9.60 1.91 -22.46
C SER A 62 9.99 1.53 -21.03
N PHE A 63 9.59 0.34 -20.59
CA PHE A 63 10.13 -0.30 -19.39
C PHE A 63 11.14 -1.39 -19.80
N ASP A 64 12.27 -1.49 -19.10
CA ASP A 64 13.33 -2.46 -19.39
C ASP A 64 13.08 -3.82 -18.70
N ALA A 65 12.47 -3.81 -17.51
CA ALA A 65 12.11 -5.01 -16.76
C ALA A 65 10.90 -4.79 -15.85
N ILE A 66 10.21 -5.88 -15.52
CA ILE A 66 9.12 -5.93 -14.54
C ILE A 66 9.55 -6.82 -13.39
N SER A 67 9.50 -6.30 -12.17
CA SER A 67 9.74 -7.08 -10.95
C SER A 67 8.44 -7.36 -10.21
N LEU A 68 8.29 -8.57 -9.68
CA LEU A 68 7.20 -8.92 -8.78
C LEU A 68 7.76 -9.13 -7.37
N SER A 69 7.13 -8.49 -6.39
CA SER A 69 7.45 -8.60 -4.97
C SER A 69 6.18 -8.80 -4.15
N VAL A 70 6.34 -9.28 -2.91
CA VAL A 70 5.25 -9.32 -1.93
C VAL A 70 5.04 -7.90 -1.40
N ALA A 71 3.80 -7.44 -1.43
CA ALA A 71 3.44 -6.12 -0.91
C ALA A 71 3.53 -6.07 0.61
N SER A 72 4.20 -5.07 1.16
CA SER A 72 4.17 -4.80 2.59
C SER A 72 2.85 -4.12 2.99
N PRO A 73 2.45 -4.15 4.28
CA PRO A 73 1.30 -3.39 4.76
C PRO A 73 1.42 -1.88 4.47
N GLU A 74 2.64 -1.34 4.55
CA GLU A 74 2.94 0.07 4.26
C GLU A 74 2.72 0.40 2.78
N ASP A 75 3.11 -0.49 1.87
CA ASP A 75 2.88 -0.32 0.43
C ASP A 75 1.38 -0.29 0.10
N ILE A 76 0.60 -1.20 0.72
CA ILE A 76 -0.86 -1.27 0.53
C ILE A 76 -1.52 0.03 0.99
N LEU A 77 -1.08 0.59 2.11
CA LEU A 77 -1.56 1.88 2.59
C LEU A 77 -1.14 3.02 1.66
N GLY A 78 0.07 2.98 1.10
CA GLY A 78 0.57 3.96 0.13
C GLY A 78 -0.21 3.98 -1.19
N TRP A 79 -0.72 2.84 -1.65
CA TRP A 79 -1.56 2.75 -2.85
C TRP A 79 -3.01 3.19 -2.61
N SER A 80 -3.45 3.09 -1.36
CA SER A 80 -4.85 3.30 -1.01
C SER A 80 -5.22 4.77 -0.95
N ARG A 81 -6.45 5.09 -1.39
CA ARG A 81 -7.02 6.43 -1.28
C ARG A 81 -8.04 6.59 -0.15
N GLY A 82 -8.28 5.52 0.60
CA GLY A 82 -9.20 5.54 1.72
C GLY A 82 -9.56 4.14 2.21
N GLU A 83 -10.04 4.09 3.45
CA GLU A 83 -10.50 2.89 4.11
C GLU A 83 -11.98 2.62 3.81
N ILE A 84 -12.32 1.36 3.57
CA ILE A 84 -13.70 0.90 3.39
C ILE A 84 -14.16 0.31 4.73
N THR A 85 -15.12 0.98 5.37
CA THR A 85 -15.63 0.58 6.69
C THR A 85 -16.96 -0.15 6.61
N LYS A 86 -17.80 0.19 5.63
CA LYS A 86 -19.12 -0.41 5.46
C LYS A 86 -19.11 -1.46 4.34
N PRO A 87 -19.85 -2.57 4.51
CA PRO A 87 -20.00 -3.57 3.45
C PRO A 87 -21.06 -3.17 2.40
N GLU A 88 -21.73 -2.04 2.60
CA GLU A 88 -22.80 -1.56 1.72
C GLU A 88 -22.24 -1.22 0.33
N THR A 89 -23.03 -1.49 -0.71
CA THR A 89 -22.62 -1.30 -2.11
C THR A 89 -23.33 -0.12 -2.75
N VAL A 90 -24.59 -0.31 -3.12
CA VAL A 90 -25.43 0.68 -3.80
C VAL A 90 -26.83 0.62 -3.21
N ASN A 91 -27.43 1.79 -3.01
CA ASN A 91 -28.80 1.90 -2.54
C ASN A 91 -29.78 1.37 -3.60
N TYR A 92 -30.69 0.49 -3.20
CA TYR A 92 -31.67 -0.11 -4.11
C TYR A 92 -32.66 0.89 -4.71
N ARG A 93 -33.05 1.94 -3.99
CA ARG A 93 -34.02 2.94 -4.50
C ARG A 93 -33.33 3.94 -5.42
N THR A 94 -32.23 4.51 -4.96
CA THR A 94 -31.59 5.65 -5.65
C THR A 94 -30.53 5.23 -6.65
N GLN A 95 -30.12 3.95 -6.65
CA GLN A 95 -29.03 3.43 -7.47
C GLN A 95 -27.73 4.24 -7.30
N ARG A 96 -27.55 4.86 -6.13
CA ARG A 96 -26.35 5.61 -5.76
C ARG A 96 -25.50 4.80 -4.80
N ALA A 97 -24.18 4.90 -4.96
CA ALA A 97 -23.23 4.27 -4.07
C ALA A 97 -23.36 4.84 -2.64
N GLU A 98 -23.31 3.97 -1.64
CA GLU A 98 -23.33 4.39 -0.25
C GLU A 98 -21.96 5.00 0.15
N PRO A 99 -21.93 6.01 1.04
CA PRO A 99 -20.68 6.57 1.54
C PRO A 99 -19.95 5.54 2.41
N ASP A 100 -18.63 5.47 2.25
CA ASP A 100 -17.73 4.53 2.93
C ASP A 100 -17.99 3.04 2.66
N GLY A 101 -18.85 2.76 1.67
CA GLY A 101 -19.09 1.44 1.13
C GLY A 101 -18.09 1.01 0.06
N LEU A 102 -18.28 -0.20 -0.48
CA LEU A 102 -17.38 -0.81 -1.47
C LEU A 102 -17.30 -0.02 -2.79
N PHE A 103 -18.31 0.80 -3.10
CA PHE A 103 -18.34 1.63 -4.31
C PHE A 103 -18.26 3.13 -4.04
N CYS A 104 -17.85 3.53 -2.83
CA CYS A 104 -17.81 4.92 -2.40
C CYS A 104 -17.09 5.84 -3.39
N GLU A 105 -17.77 6.91 -3.83
CA GLU A 105 -17.21 7.86 -4.80
C GLU A 105 -16.05 8.70 -4.23
N ARG A 106 -15.95 8.83 -2.90
CA ARG A 106 -14.88 9.57 -2.24
C ARG A 106 -13.52 8.88 -2.44
N ILE A 107 -13.50 7.56 -2.30
CA ILE A 107 -12.28 6.72 -2.39
C ILE A 107 -11.95 6.45 -3.85
N PHE A 108 -12.89 5.84 -4.58
CA PHE A 108 -12.66 5.38 -5.95
C PHE A 108 -12.82 6.47 -7.00
N GLY A 109 -13.45 7.59 -6.68
CA GLY A 109 -13.76 8.68 -7.63
C GLY A 109 -15.21 8.64 -8.15
N PRO A 110 -15.62 9.65 -8.93
CA PRO A 110 -17.02 9.87 -9.29
C PRO A 110 -17.55 8.85 -10.29
N THR A 111 -18.83 8.47 -10.17
CA THR A 111 -19.48 7.54 -11.11
C THR A 111 -19.70 8.20 -12.47
N LYS A 112 -20.03 9.49 -12.47
CA LYS A 112 -20.28 10.28 -13.69
C LYS A 112 -19.14 11.25 -13.93
N ASN A 113 -18.81 11.47 -15.20
CA ASN A 113 -17.74 12.38 -15.58
C ASN A 113 -18.02 13.80 -15.09
N PHE A 114 -17.04 14.39 -14.40
CA PHE A 114 -17.08 15.77 -13.90
C PHE A 114 -18.34 16.10 -13.08
N GLN A 115 -18.81 15.15 -12.27
CA GLN A 115 -19.95 15.33 -11.39
C GLN A 115 -19.67 14.72 -10.02
N CYS A 116 -19.85 15.52 -8.96
CA CYS A 116 -19.79 15.01 -7.59
C CYS A 116 -21.10 14.31 -7.16
N PHE A 117 -21.03 13.49 -6.10
CA PHE A 117 -22.16 12.74 -5.54
C PHE A 117 -23.41 13.57 -5.24
N CYS A 118 -23.24 14.70 -4.52
CA CYS A 118 -24.35 15.59 -4.17
C CYS A 118 -24.94 16.32 -5.37
N GLY A 119 -24.19 16.43 -6.48
CA GLY A 119 -24.55 17.23 -7.64
C GLY A 119 -24.39 18.75 -7.47
N LYS A 120 -23.71 19.22 -6.40
CA LYS A 120 -23.33 20.65 -6.20
C LYS A 120 -22.45 21.14 -7.35
N TYR A 121 -21.38 20.40 -7.62
CA TYR A 121 -20.45 20.66 -8.72
C TYR A 121 -20.73 19.72 -9.90
N LYS A 122 -20.95 20.33 -11.07
CA LYS A 122 -21.24 19.65 -12.34
C LYS A 122 -20.55 20.34 -13.50
N GLY A 123 -19.99 19.54 -14.40
CA GLY A 123 -19.36 20.00 -15.63
C GLY A 123 -17.85 20.23 -15.48
N VAL A 124 -17.18 20.37 -16.62
CA VAL A 124 -15.71 20.42 -16.74
C VAL A 124 -15.09 21.63 -16.02
N ARG A 125 -15.87 22.69 -15.79
CA ARG A 125 -15.42 23.92 -15.12
C ARG A 125 -14.87 23.70 -13.71
N TYR A 126 -15.36 22.68 -13.02
CA TYR A 126 -14.97 22.37 -11.64
C TYR A 126 -14.01 21.17 -11.57
N ALA A 127 -13.33 20.83 -12.67
CA ALA A 127 -12.39 19.72 -12.70
C ALA A 127 -11.29 19.88 -11.64
N GLY A 128 -11.03 18.83 -10.86
CA GLY A 128 -10.02 18.81 -9.79
C GLY A 128 -10.47 19.43 -8.47
N VAL A 129 -11.68 20.00 -8.38
CA VAL A 129 -12.22 20.51 -7.12
C VAL A 129 -12.79 19.36 -6.28
N VAL A 130 -12.43 19.32 -4.99
CA VAL A 130 -13.00 18.41 -4.01
C VAL A 130 -14.24 19.05 -3.38
N CYS A 131 -15.37 18.34 -3.37
CA CYS A 131 -16.62 18.88 -2.86
C CYS A 131 -16.66 18.90 -1.32
N GLU A 132 -16.87 20.07 -0.69
CA GLU A 132 -16.97 20.22 0.77
C GLU A 132 -18.04 19.33 1.44
N LYS A 133 -19.15 19.04 0.74
CA LYS A 133 -20.27 18.28 1.31
C LYS A 133 -20.12 16.76 1.23
N CYS A 134 -19.50 16.25 0.17
CA CYS A 134 -19.37 14.80 -0.05
C CYS A 134 -17.94 14.28 -0.10
N GLY A 135 -16.94 15.17 -0.13
CA GLY A 135 -15.53 14.82 -0.27
C GLY A 135 -15.16 14.22 -1.63
N VAL A 136 -16.09 14.16 -2.60
CA VAL A 136 -15.82 13.59 -3.93
C VAL A 136 -15.08 14.61 -4.78
N GLU A 137 -13.96 14.17 -5.34
CA GLU A 137 -13.18 14.91 -6.32
C GLU A 137 -13.86 14.88 -7.69
N VAL A 138 -14.00 16.04 -8.33
CA VAL A 138 -14.63 16.16 -9.64
C VAL A 138 -13.62 15.80 -10.73
N THR A 139 -13.59 14.54 -11.12
CA THR A 139 -12.70 14.01 -12.19
C THR A 139 -13.49 13.23 -13.25
N ARG A 140 -12.76 12.62 -14.20
CA ARG A 140 -13.31 11.61 -15.10
C ARG A 140 -13.59 10.32 -14.31
N SER A 141 -14.58 9.55 -14.73
CA SER A 141 -14.95 8.28 -14.09
C SER A 141 -13.95 7.15 -14.35
N ILE A 142 -13.08 7.29 -15.36
CA ILE A 142 -12.02 6.31 -15.69
C ILE A 142 -11.10 6.03 -14.51
N VAL A 143 -10.91 7.04 -13.66
CA VAL A 143 -10.04 6.99 -12.49
C VAL A 143 -10.49 5.90 -11.49
N ARG A 144 -11.77 5.49 -11.51
CA ARG A 144 -12.29 4.37 -10.69
C ARG A 144 -11.65 3.03 -11.01
N ARG A 145 -11.00 2.89 -12.16
CA ARG A 145 -10.28 1.66 -12.56
C ARG A 145 -8.84 1.63 -12.05
N GLU A 146 -8.30 2.76 -11.65
CA GLU A 146 -6.90 2.92 -11.24
C GLU A 146 -6.77 3.08 -9.72
N ARG A 147 -7.79 3.62 -9.05
CA ARG A 147 -7.76 3.88 -7.60
C ARG A 147 -8.01 2.61 -6.79
N MET A 148 -7.14 2.35 -5.83
CA MET A 148 -7.26 1.26 -4.86
C MET A 148 -7.84 1.79 -3.55
N GLY A 149 -8.63 0.95 -2.87
CA GLY A 149 -9.05 1.13 -1.48
C GLY A 149 -8.42 0.05 -0.61
N HIS A 150 -8.43 0.24 0.71
CA HIS A 150 -7.96 -0.78 1.66
C HIS A 150 -9.00 -1.02 2.75
N ILE A 151 -8.86 -2.15 3.43
CA ILE A 151 -9.65 -2.50 4.62
C ILE A 151 -8.64 -2.74 5.72
N ASN A 152 -8.81 -2.04 6.85
CA ASN A 152 -8.01 -2.30 8.03
C ASN A 152 -8.55 -3.54 8.75
N LEU A 153 -7.70 -4.55 8.91
CA LEU A 153 -8.07 -5.78 9.60
C LEU A 153 -7.78 -5.63 11.09
N ALA A 154 -8.75 -5.98 11.93
CA ALA A 154 -8.56 -5.95 13.38
C ALA A 154 -7.55 -7.00 13.87
N VAL A 155 -7.38 -8.10 13.12
CA VAL A 155 -6.49 -9.22 13.44
C VAL A 155 -5.66 -9.54 12.19
N PRO A 156 -4.37 -9.86 12.32
CA PRO A 156 -3.56 -10.29 11.19
C PRO A 156 -4.10 -11.60 10.59
N VAL A 157 -4.13 -11.67 9.26
CA VAL A 157 -4.60 -12.85 8.52
C VAL A 157 -3.49 -13.36 7.61
N THR A 158 -3.30 -14.67 7.58
CA THR A 158 -2.35 -15.31 6.68
C THR A 158 -2.90 -15.36 5.25
N HIS A 159 -2.08 -15.01 4.26
CA HIS A 159 -2.47 -15.12 2.86
C HIS A 159 -2.54 -16.60 2.42
N ILE A 160 -3.69 -17.00 1.87
CA ILE A 160 -3.98 -18.41 1.55
C ILE A 160 -2.99 -19.04 0.56
N TRP A 161 -2.41 -18.26 -0.36
CA TRP A 161 -1.43 -18.78 -1.32
C TRP A 161 -0.15 -19.26 -0.63
N PHE A 162 0.26 -18.67 0.49
CA PHE A 162 1.46 -19.12 1.20
C PHE A 162 1.18 -20.25 2.20
N LEU A 163 -0.08 -20.38 2.63
CA LEU A 163 -0.54 -21.41 3.55
C LEU A 163 -0.81 -22.75 2.84
N ARG A 164 -1.68 -22.76 1.82
CA ARG A 164 -2.19 -23.99 1.19
C ARG A 164 -1.46 -24.43 -0.08
N SER A 165 -0.56 -23.62 -0.63
CA SER A 165 0.23 -24.04 -1.80
C SER A 165 1.06 -25.28 -1.45
N SER A 166 1.19 -26.22 -2.39
CA SER A 166 2.08 -27.37 -2.26
C SER A 166 3.32 -27.14 -3.14
N PRO A 167 4.53 -27.02 -2.59
CA PRO A 167 4.88 -27.02 -1.17
C PRO A 167 4.54 -25.70 -0.46
N SER A 168 4.17 -25.77 0.82
CA SER A 168 3.79 -24.57 1.57
C SER A 168 5.01 -23.72 1.85
N ARG A 169 4.94 -22.44 1.51
CA ARG A 169 6.07 -21.53 1.73
C ARG A 169 6.26 -21.25 3.21
N LEU A 170 5.17 -21.13 3.97
CA LEU A 170 5.22 -20.97 5.43
C LEU A 170 5.74 -22.23 6.14
N GLY A 171 5.35 -23.42 5.67
CA GLY A 171 5.83 -24.68 6.26
C GLY A 171 7.33 -24.87 6.04
N LEU A 172 7.82 -24.51 4.86
CA LEU A 172 9.26 -24.57 4.57
C LEU A 172 10.07 -23.56 5.40
N LEU A 173 9.52 -22.36 5.65
CA LEU A 173 10.20 -21.33 6.44
C LEU A 173 10.24 -21.65 7.94
N LEU A 174 9.17 -22.26 8.47
CA LEU A 174 9.05 -22.57 9.90
C LEU A 174 9.44 -24.02 10.25
N ASP A 175 9.77 -24.84 9.25
CA ASP A 175 10.01 -26.28 9.37
C ASP A 175 8.87 -27.03 10.07
N LEU A 176 7.63 -26.71 9.69
CA LEU A 176 6.41 -27.31 10.24
C LEU A 176 5.60 -28.03 9.15
N PRO A 177 4.98 -29.18 9.48
CA PRO A 177 4.07 -29.84 8.56
C PRO A 177 2.82 -28.99 8.33
N ILE A 178 2.32 -29.02 7.09
CA ILE A 178 1.16 -28.22 6.64
C ILE A 178 -0.06 -28.42 7.56
N LYS A 179 -0.31 -29.67 7.97
CA LYS A 179 -1.46 -30.02 8.83
C LYS A 179 -1.42 -29.29 10.17
N THR A 180 -0.25 -29.19 10.79
CA THR A 180 -0.08 -28.49 12.08
C THR A 180 -0.23 -26.99 11.90
N LEU A 181 0.31 -26.41 10.83
CA LEU A 181 0.11 -24.99 10.53
C LEU A 181 -1.36 -24.63 10.28
N GLU A 182 -2.10 -25.45 9.53
CA GLU A 182 -3.54 -25.24 9.34
C GLU A 182 -4.29 -25.29 10.68
N GLN A 183 -3.97 -26.26 11.54
CA GLN A 183 -4.56 -26.34 12.88
C GLN A 183 -4.32 -25.07 13.71
N ILE A 184 -3.12 -24.48 13.63
CA ILE A 184 -2.80 -23.24 14.35
C ILE A 184 -3.59 -22.06 13.78
N VAL A 185 -3.59 -21.89 12.45
CA VAL A 185 -4.29 -20.76 11.78
C VAL A 185 -5.80 -20.82 12.00
N TYR A 186 -6.38 -22.02 12.06
CA TYR A 186 -7.80 -22.22 12.36
C TYR A 186 -8.11 -22.32 13.85
N PHE A 187 -7.18 -21.92 14.73
CA PHE A 187 -7.34 -21.91 16.19
C PHE A 187 -7.69 -23.27 16.81
N ALA A 188 -7.30 -24.37 16.18
CA ALA A 188 -7.47 -25.73 16.70
C ALA A 188 -6.31 -26.18 17.62
N ALA A 189 -5.13 -25.59 17.46
CA ALA A 189 -3.96 -25.86 18.29
C ALA A 189 -3.19 -24.58 18.59
N TYR A 190 -2.50 -24.54 19.73
CA TYR A 190 -1.59 -23.45 20.10
C TYR A 190 -0.15 -23.79 19.72
N ILE A 191 0.65 -22.75 19.48
CA ILE A 191 2.09 -22.86 19.27
C ILE A 191 2.82 -22.00 20.30
N VAL A 192 3.88 -22.56 20.88
CA VAL A 192 4.75 -21.84 21.80
C VAL A 192 5.74 -21.03 20.98
N ILE A 193 5.69 -19.71 21.10
CA ILE A 193 6.56 -18.79 20.31
C ILE A 193 7.88 -18.56 21.03
N THR A 194 7.82 -18.36 22.34
CA THR A 194 8.98 -18.03 23.18
C THR A 194 8.92 -18.85 24.46
N VAL A 195 10.06 -19.39 24.86
CA VAL A 195 10.24 -20.07 26.14
C VAL A 195 11.33 -19.35 26.90
N ASP A 196 10.99 -18.88 28.10
CA ASP A 196 11.99 -18.37 29.05
C ASP A 196 12.80 -19.56 29.60
N GLN A 197 14.11 -19.56 29.32
CA GLN A 197 14.99 -20.65 29.70
C GLN A 197 15.44 -20.54 31.16
N ASP A 198 15.57 -19.33 31.70
CA ASP A 198 16.07 -19.12 33.06
C ASP A 198 15.03 -19.62 34.07
N ALA A 199 13.78 -19.20 33.87
CA ALA A 199 12.65 -19.70 34.66
C ALA A 199 12.48 -21.22 34.53
N LYS A 200 12.76 -21.79 33.35
CA LYS A 200 12.69 -23.24 33.13
C LYS A 200 13.76 -23.96 33.96
N VAL A 201 15.00 -23.48 33.99
CA VAL A 201 16.07 -24.10 34.79
C VAL A 201 15.75 -24.03 36.28
N LEU A 202 15.28 -22.88 36.76
CA LEU A 202 14.88 -22.72 38.17
C LEU A 202 13.77 -23.70 38.55
N GLY A 203 12.71 -23.76 37.74
CA GLY A 203 11.61 -24.70 37.98
C GLY A 203 12.04 -26.16 37.92
N VAL A 204 13.00 -26.52 37.06
CA VAL A 204 13.55 -27.89 37.02
C VAL A 204 14.35 -28.21 38.28
N ASN A 205 15.12 -27.26 38.82
CA ASN A 205 15.88 -27.46 40.05
C ASN A 205 14.96 -27.62 41.26
N GLU A 206 13.95 -26.77 41.40
CA GLU A 206 12.95 -26.84 42.48
C GLU A 206 12.22 -28.19 42.47
N LEU A 207 11.85 -28.69 41.28
CA LEU A 207 11.23 -30.00 41.14
C LEU A 207 12.17 -31.11 41.62
N ASN A 208 13.44 -31.09 41.21
CA ASN A 208 14.40 -32.12 41.63
C ASN A 208 14.62 -32.14 43.15
N GLU A 209 14.76 -30.97 43.78
CA GLU A 209 14.88 -30.86 45.25
C GLU A 209 13.64 -31.41 45.98
N SER A 210 12.45 -31.35 45.37
CA SER A 210 11.22 -31.89 45.97
C SER A 210 11.08 -33.42 45.88
N PHE A 211 11.87 -34.07 45.02
CA PHE A 211 11.84 -35.53 44.83
C PHE A 211 12.92 -36.27 45.63
N GLU A 212 13.91 -35.56 46.19
CA GLU A 212 14.94 -36.10 47.11
C GLU A 212 14.50 -36.00 48.58
#